data_AF-A0A6N6JW90-F1
#
_entry.id   AF-A0A6N6JW90-F1
#
_cell.length_a   1.000
_cell.length_b   1.000
_cell.length_c   1.000
_cell.angle_alpha   90.00
_cell.angle_beta   90.00
_cell.angle_gamma   90.00
#
_symmetry.space_group_name_H-M   'P 1'
#
loop_
_entity.id
_entity.type
_entity.pdbx_description
1 polymer ?
#
loop_
_entity_poly.entity_id
_entity_poly.type
_entity_poly.pdbx_seq_one_letter_code
_entity_poly.pdbx_strand_id
1 'polypeptide(L)'
;MTKQQVIDSCLHEIKCIRHIATKIPPDQYEYRPTPVQRNMTELLRYLTCCASVPLCNMRDGHWDAAEALEQAADALDVRVGFADAMDRQGEFIRSTIGAMEDADFDTLERQMPWGTPCKLGQGIIDTVLKPLVAYRMQLFLYVKASGRHDIGPAQCWVGVDPKPRV
;
A
#
# COMPACT_ATOMS: atom_id res chain seq x y z
N MET A 1 -12.08 0.82 17.44
CA MET A 1 -10.79 0.73 16.74
C MET A 1 -10.05 2.02 17.04
N THR A 2 -8.80 1.98 17.49
CA THR A 2 -8.01 3.19 17.80
C THR A 2 -7.19 3.63 16.59
N LYS A 3 -6.74 4.90 16.55
CA LYS A 3 -5.82 5.37 15.51
C LYS A 3 -4.54 4.53 15.43
N GLN A 4 -4.02 4.10 16.59
CA GLN A 4 -2.85 3.24 16.66
C GLN A 4 -3.08 1.88 15.99
N GLN A 5 -4.26 1.26 16.19
CA GLN A 5 -4.60 0.00 15.54
C GLN A 5 -4.66 0.13 14.00
N VAL A 6 -5.10 1.28 13.48
CA VAL A 6 -5.10 1.56 12.04
C VAL A 6 -3.67 1.73 11.52
N ILE A 7 -2.85 2.51 12.21
CA ILE A 7 -1.42 2.71 11.87
C ILE A 7 -0.71 1.35 11.84
N ASP A 8 -0.83 0.55 12.90
CA ASP A 8 -0.17 -0.75 13.00
C ASP A 8 -0.63 -1.70 11.90
N SER A 9 -1.92 -1.67 11.54
CA SER A 9 -2.45 -2.46 10.42
C SER A 9 -1.83 -2.03 9.09
N CYS A 10 -1.75 -0.72 8.81
CA CYS A 10 -1.14 -0.23 7.57
C CYS A 10 0.35 -0.61 7.48
N LEU A 11 1.10 -0.45 8.58
CA LEU A 11 2.51 -0.82 8.65
C LEU A 11 2.74 -2.32 8.48
N HIS A 12 1.84 -3.15 9.00
CA HIS A 12 1.87 -4.58 8.77
C HIS A 12 1.69 -4.93 7.28
N GLU A 13 0.73 -4.29 6.60
CA GLU A 13 0.54 -4.49 5.16
C GLU A 13 1.78 -4.05 4.38
N ILE A 14 2.39 -2.90 4.72
CA ILE A 14 3.64 -2.40 4.10
C ILE A 14 4.78 -3.40 4.28
N LYS A 15 4.96 -3.94 5.49
CA LYS A 15 5.95 -5.00 5.77
C LYS A 15 5.71 -6.22 4.86
N CYS A 16 4.47 -6.68 4.74
CA CYS A 16 4.14 -7.84 3.91
C CYS A 16 4.40 -7.58 2.42
N ILE A 17 4.01 -6.40 1.92
CA ILE A 17 4.26 -5.96 0.54
C ILE A 17 5.77 -5.96 0.25
N ARG A 18 6.58 -5.36 1.14
CA ARG A 18 8.05 -5.37 1.01
C ARG A 18 8.60 -6.78 0.97
N HIS A 19 8.14 -7.66 1.86
CA HIS A 19 8.58 -9.06 1.89
C HIS A 19 8.26 -9.78 0.58
N ILE A 20 7.03 -9.64 0.06
CA ILE A 20 6.63 -10.24 -1.22
C ILE A 20 7.48 -9.72 -2.38
N ALA A 21 7.80 -8.41 -2.40
CA ALA A 21 8.62 -7.82 -3.45
C ALA A 21 10.02 -8.45 -3.54
N THR A 22 10.59 -8.91 -2.42
CA THR A 22 11.88 -9.66 -2.43
C THR A 22 11.80 -11.02 -3.14
N LYS A 23 10.60 -11.49 -3.46
CA LYS A 23 10.36 -12.79 -4.09
C LYS A 23 10.13 -12.69 -5.61
N ILE A 24 10.13 -11.48 -6.16
CA ILE A 24 10.01 -11.22 -7.61
C ILE A 24 11.23 -11.81 -8.32
N PRO A 25 11.05 -12.71 -9.31
CA PRO A 25 12.17 -13.17 -10.12
C PRO A 25 12.81 -12.00 -10.90
N PRO A 26 14.15 -11.93 -11.05
CA PRO A 26 14.84 -10.75 -11.59
C PRO A 26 14.41 -10.32 -13.01
N ASP A 27 13.91 -11.25 -13.81
CA ASP A 27 13.47 -11.09 -15.20
C ASP A 27 11.96 -10.77 -15.34
N GLN A 28 11.21 -10.70 -14.23
CA GLN A 28 9.73 -10.64 -14.26
C GLN A 28 9.15 -9.25 -13.95
N TYR A 29 9.95 -8.19 -13.95
CA TYR A 29 9.46 -6.83 -13.71
C TYR A 29 8.51 -6.30 -14.82
N GLU A 30 8.57 -6.89 -16.02
CA GLU A 30 7.66 -6.58 -17.13
C GLU A 30 6.48 -7.54 -17.24
N TYR A 31 6.39 -8.55 -16.36
CA TYR A 31 5.27 -9.48 -16.33
C TYR A 31 3.95 -8.75 -16.10
N ARG A 32 2.94 -9.06 -16.92
CA ARG A 32 1.54 -8.67 -16.72
C ARG A 32 0.63 -9.90 -16.93
N PRO A 33 -0.38 -10.16 -16.07
CA PRO A 33 -1.24 -11.33 -16.25
C PRO A 33 -2.18 -11.21 -17.45
N THR A 34 -2.59 -9.99 -17.82
CA THR A 34 -3.39 -9.70 -19.01
C THR A 34 -2.95 -8.38 -19.65
N PRO A 35 -3.27 -8.12 -20.94
CA PRO A 35 -2.82 -6.91 -21.63
C PRO A 35 -3.23 -5.58 -20.98
N VAL A 36 -4.43 -5.53 -20.38
CA VAL A 36 -5.02 -4.30 -19.80
C VAL A 36 -4.61 -4.05 -18.35
N GLN A 37 -3.96 -5.03 -17.72
CA GLN A 37 -3.49 -4.90 -16.36
C GLN A 37 -2.11 -4.25 -16.33
N ARG A 38 -1.81 -3.62 -15.18
CA ARG A 38 -0.46 -3.15 -14.86
C ARG A 38 0.55 -4.30 -15.00
N ASN A 39 1.77 -4.02 -15.45
CA ASN A 39 2.89 -4.93 -15.24
C ASN A 39 3.40 -4.84 -13.79
N MET A 40 4.37 -5.69 -13.44
CA MET A 40 4.96 -5.72 -12.09
C MET A 40 5.58 -4.36 -11.71
N THR A 41 6.33 -3.70 -12.60
CA THR A 41 6.91 -2.37 -12.35
C THR A 41 5.84 -1.33 -12.02
N GLU A 42 4.80 -1.23 -12.85
CA GLU A 42 3.69 -0.29 -12.69
C GLU A 42 2.91 -0.57 -11.39
N LEU A 43 2.71 -1.85 -11.03
CA LEU A 43 2.07 -2.23 -9.77
C LEU A 43 2.92 -1.83 -8.56
N LEU A 44 4.24 -2.06 -8.61
CA LEU A 44 5.15 -1.67 -7.53
C LEU A 44 5.17 -0.15 -7.35
N ARG A 45 5.26 0.64 -8.42
CA ARG A 45 5.19 2.11 -8.33
C ARG A 45 3.90 2.55 -7.67
N TYR A 46 2.77 2.05 -8.14
CA TYR A 46 1.46 2.36 -7.55
C TYR A 46 1.39 1.99 -6.06
N LEU A 47 1.94 0.83 -5.67
CA LEU A 47 1.99 0.41 -4.27
C LEU A 47 2.75 1.38 -3.36
N THR A 48 3.69 2.18 -3.89
CA THR A 48 4.46 3.15 -3.08
C THR A 48 3.70 4.41 -2.73
N CYS A 49 2.54 4.66 -3.35
CA CYS A 49 1.74 5.86 -3.11
C CYS A 49 0.24 5.58 -2.89
N CYS A 50 -0.23 4.34 -3.07
CA CYS A 50 -1.66 4.01 -3.05
C CYS A 50 -2.38 4.29 -1.73
N ALA A 51 -1.64 4.42 -0.62
CA ALA A 51 -2.19 4.83 0.66
C ALA A 51 -1.87 6.29 0.99
N SER A 52 -0.69 6.80 0.64
CA SER A 52 -0.31 8.20 0.92
C SER A 52 -1.12 9.22 0.13
N VAL A 53 -1.38 8.97 -1.16
CA VAL A 53 -2.15 9.88 -2.02
C VAL A 53 -3.56 10.13 -1.49
N PRO A 54 -4.40 9.11 -1.24
CA PRO A 54 -5.72 9.33 -0.65
C PRO A 54 -5.67 9.87 0.78
N LEU A 55 -4.60 9.57 1.54
CA LEU A 55 -4.43 10.12 2.87
C LEU A 55 -4.22 11.65 2.85
N CYS A 56 -3.63 12.23 1.79
CA CYS A 56 -3.60 13.69 1.62
C CYS A 56 -5.01 14.28 1.61
N ASN A 57 -5.93 13.68 0.85
CA ASN A 57 -7.31 14.13 0.80
C ASN A 57 -8.06 13.90 2.12
N MET A 58 -7.82 12.77 2.81
CA MET A 58 -8.40 12.55 4.13
C MET A 58 -7.90 13.57 5.16
N ARG A 59 -6.62 13.95 5.10
CA ARG A 59 -6.03 14.96 5.99
C ARG A 59 -6.61 16.35 5.70
N ASP A 60 -6.47 16.83 4.46
CA ASP A 60 -6.68 18.24 4.14
C ASP A 60 -8.04 18.54 3.49
N GLY A 61 -8.75 17.53 3.02
CA GLY A 61 -9.96 17.67 2.21
C GLY A 61 -9.70 17.97 0.73
N HIS A 62 -8.44 18.05 0.30
CA HIS A 62 -8.03 18.33 -1.09
C HIS A 62 -6.76 17.56 -1.48
N TRP A 63 -6.30 17.69 -2.72
CA TRP A 63 -5.28 16.81 -3.33
C TRP A 63 -3.92 17.47 -3.56
N ASP A 64 -3.71 18.71 -3.13
CA ASP A 64 -2.53 19.52 -3.46
C ASP A 64 -1.20 18.82 -3.16
N ALA A 65 -1.14 18.00 -2.11
CA ALA A 65 0.07 17.26 -1.74
C ALA A 65 0.25 15.92 -2.48
N ALA A 66 -0.74 15.48 -3.27
CA ALA A 66 -0.74 14.17 -3.94
C ALA A 66 0.17 14.14 -5.17
N GLU A 67 0.22 15.23 -5.96
CA GLU A 67 0.95 15.26 -7.23
C GLU A 67 2.44 14.91 -7.04
N ALA A 68 3.09 15.46 -6.02
CA ALA A 68 4.50 15.17 -5.74
C ALA A 68 4.73 13.69 -5.36
N LEU A 69 3.77 13.05 -4.69
CA LEU A 69 3.85 11.64 -4.34
C LEU A 69 3.70 10.74 -5.57
N GLU A 70 2.78 11.10 -6.46
CA GLU A 70 2.56 10.40 -7.73
C GLU A 70 3.78 10.51 -8.64
N GLN A 71 4.32 11.73 -8.82
CA GLN A 71 5.54 11.95 -9.60
C GLN A 71 6.74 11.16 -9.03
N ALA A 72 6.89 11.12 -7.70
CA ALA A 72 7.94 10.35 -7.06
C ALA A 72 7.78 8.83 -7.29
N ALA A 73 6.53 8.33 -7.29
CA ALA A 73 6.24 6.93 -7.60
C ALA A 73 6.54 6.61 -9.08
N ASP A 74 6.13 7.48 -10.00
CA ASP A 74 6.34 7.28 -11.44
C ASP A 74 7.83 7.28 -11.83
N ALA A 75 8.64 8.13 -11.18
CA ALA A 75 10.08 8.21 -11.42
C ALA A 75 10.88 7.09 -10.74
N LEU A 76 10.26 6.27 -9.89
CA LEU A 76 10.97 5.28 -9.07
C LEU A 76 11.56 4.15 -9.92
N ASP A 77 12.85 3.87 -9.73
CA ASP A 77 13.42 2.56 -10.06
C ASP A 77 13.06 1.57 -8.96
N VAL A 78 12.06 0.74 -9.23
CA VAL A 78 11.51 -0.23 -8.28
C VAL A 78 12.48 -1.37 -7.95
N ARG A 79 13.51 -1.62 -8.76
CA ARG A 79 14.49 -2.68 -8.50
C ARG A 79 15.43 -2.32 -7.35
N VAL A 80 15.62 -1.02 -7.11
CA VAL A 80 16.55 -0.49 -6.11
C VAL A 80 15.80 0.22 -4.99
N GLY A 81 14.90 1.14 -5.35
CA GLY A 81 14.31 2.09 -4.40
C GLY A 81 12.96 1.67 -3.78
N PHE A 82 12.42 0.49 -4.14
CA PHE A 82 11.08 0.11 -3.70
C PHE A 82 10.96 -0.02 -2.18
N ALA A 83 11.93 -0.65 -1.52
CA ALA A 83 11.91 -0.82 -0.07
C ALA A 83 11.88 0.52 0.67
N ASP A 84 12.75 1.46 0.28
CA ASP A 84 12.83 2.79 0.87
C ASP A 84 11.57 3.62 0.59
N ALA A 85 11.00 3.50 -0.61
CA ALA A 85 9.73 4.16 -0.95
C ALA A 85 8.57 3.65 -0.09
N MET A 86 8.50 2.34 0.16
CA MET A 86 7.51 1.75 1.05
C MET A 86 7.70 2.20 2.50
N ASP A 87 8.94 2.30 2.98
CA ASP A 87 9.24 2.80 4.33
C ASP A 87 8.85 4.28 4.49
N ARG A 88 9.11 5.12 3.46
CA ARG A 88 8.65 6.52 3.42
C ARG A 88 7.13 6.64 3.47
N GLN A 89 6.40 5.81 2.73
CA GLN A 89 4.93 5.77 2.82
C GLN A 89 4.47 5.36 4.21
N GLY A 90 5.11 4.37 4.84
CA GLY A 90 4.80 3.96 6.21
C GLY A 90 5.00 5.07 7.23
N GLU A 91 6.09 5.82 7.14
CA GLU A 91 6.34 6.97 8.00
C GLU A 91 5.33 8.09 7.76
N PHE A 92 5.02 8.38 6.49
CA PHE A 92 3.99 9.37 6.15
C PHE A 92 2.62 9.02 6.75
N ILE A 93 2.22 7.74 6.70
CA ILE A 93 0.99 7.26 7.31
C ILE A 93 1.04 7.42 8.83
N ARG A 94 2.13 6.98 9.47
CA ARG A 94 2.33 7.07 10.92
C ARG A 94 2.24 8.52 11.39
N SER A 95 3.00 9.42 10.77
CA SER A 95 3.07 10.83 11.15
C SER A 95 1.74 11.53 10.95
N THR A 96 1.09 11.29 9.81
CA THR A 96 -0.16 11.97 9.44
C THR A 96 -1.33 11.52 10.30
N ILE A 97 -1.55 10.21 10.43
CA ILE A 97 -2.65 9.68 11.25
C ILE A 97 -2.38 9.93 12.75
N GLY A 98 -1.11 9.83 13.18
CA GLY A 98 -0.72 10.08 14.57
C GLY A 98 -1.03 11.50 15.05
N ALA A 99 -0.87 12.48 14.15
CA ALA A 99 -1.14 13.90 14.42
C ALA A 99 -2.63 14.28 14.40
N MET A 100 -3.53 13.39 13.97
CA MET A 100 -4.97 13.63 14.00
C MET A 100 -5.53 13.47 15.42
N GLU A 101 -6.54 14.28 15.74
CA GLU A 101 -7.29 14.17 16.99
C GLU A 101 -8.20 12.94 16.97
N ASP A 102 -8.29 12.22 18.09
CA ASP A 102 -9.05 10.97 18.16
C ASP A 102 -10.55 11.20 17.89
N ALA A 103 -11.09 12.34 18.34
CA ALA A 103 -12.50 12.69 18.13
C ALA A 103 -12.85 12.96 16.66
N ASP A 104 -11.87 13.35 15.83
CA ASP A 104 -12.12 13.68 14.43
C ASP A 104 -12.46 12.44 13.60
N PHE A 105 -11.99 11.26 13.98
CA PHE A 105 -12.27 10.01 13.27
C PHE A 105 -13.77 9.73 13.16
N ASP A 106 -14.53 10.08 14.20
CA ASP A 106 -15.98 9.83 14.27
C ASP A 106 -16.83 11.06 13.92
N THR A 107 -16.26 12.27 14.01
CA THR A 107 -17.02 13.51 13.88
C THR A 107 -16.76 14.25 12.58
N LEU A 108 -15.51 14.27 12.10
CA LEU A 108 -15.10 15.06 10.95
C LEU A 108 -15.63 14.47 9.64
N GLU A 109 -16.34 15.30 8.90
CA GLU A 109 -16.86 14.96 7.58
C GLU A 109 -15.78 15.12 6.51
N ARG A 110 -15.75 14.16 5.59
CA ARG A 110 -14.88 14.09 4.42
C ARG A 110 -15.66 13.60 3.21
N GLN A 111 -15.00 13.61 2.07
CA GLN A 111 -15.51 12.99 0.86
C GLN A 111 -14.51 11.95 0.38
N MET A 112 -15.01 10.79 -0.02
CA MET A 112 -14.22 9.79 -0.71
C MET A 112 -13.69 10.37 -2.03
N PRO A 113 -12.63 9.78 -2.62
CA PRO A 113 -12.10 10.23 -3.92
C PRO A 113 -13.12 10.22 -5.07
N TRP A 114 -14.20 9.43 -4.94
CA TRP A 114 -15.31 9.37 -5.88
C TRP A 114 -16.54 10.21 -5.45
N GLY A 115 -16.39 11.09 -4.46
CA GLY A 115 -17.37 12.10 -4.06
C GLY A 115 -18.40 11.67 -3.02
N THR A 116 -18.42 10.41 -2.59
CA THR A 116 -19.34 9.95 -1.53
C THR A 116 -18.95 10.56 -0.17
N PRO A 117 -19.86 11.20 0.57
CA PRO A 117 -19.59 11.67 1.93
C PRO A 117 -19.21 10.54 2.89
N CYS A 118 -18.29 10.81 3.81
CA CYS A 118 -17.88 9.84 4.83
C CYS A 118 -17.33 10.53 6.09
N LYS A 119 -17.29 9.79 7.20
CA LYS A 119 -16.48 10.17 8.36
C LYS A 119 -15.00 9.91 8.07
N LEU A 120 -14.12 10.73 8.62
CA LEU A 120 -12.66 10.58 8.47
C LEU A 120 -12.18 9.15 8.73
N GLY A 121 -12.61 8.54 9.85
CA GLY A 121 -12.19 7.18 10.20
C GLY A 121 -12.59 6.14 9.15
N GLN A 122 -13.82 6.23 8.63
CA GLN A 122 -14.28 5.38 7.54
C GLN A 122 -13.48 5.62 6.26
N GLY A 123 -13.22 6.90 5.93
CA GLY A 123 -12.41 7.29 4.78
C GLY A 123 -11.01 6.71 4.83
N ILE A 124 -10.34 6.76 5.99
CA ILE A 124 -9.00 6.17 6.18
C ILE A 124 -9.04 4.66 5.98
N ILE A 125 -10.01 3.94 6.56
CA ILE A 125 -10.12 2.49 6.35
C ILE A 125 -10.29 2.18 4.85
N ASP A 126 -11.20 2.87 4.19
CA ASP A 126 -11.62 2.54 2.84
C ASP A 126 -10.61 2.94 1.76
N THR A 127 -9.88 4.03 1.98
CA THR A 127 -9.01 4.63 0.97
C THR A 127 -7.53 4.48 1.29
N VAL A 128 -7.15 4.15 2.52
CA VAL A 128 -5.75 3.98 2.93
C VAL A 128 -5.45 2.51 3.21
N LEU A 129 -6.19 1.89 4.15
CA LEU A 129 -5.92 0.49 4.55
C LEU A 129 -6.36 -0.51 3.48
N LYS A 130 -7.59 -0.43 2.98
CA LYS A 130 -8.12 -1.41 2.01
C LYS A 130 -7.28 -1.50 0.73
N PRO A 131 -6.79 -0.40 0.13
CA PRO A 131 -5.88 -0.50 -1.01
C PRO A 131 -4.59 -1.26 -0.70
N LEU A 132 -3.95 -1.04 0.45
CA LEU A 132 -2.75 -1.81 0.83
C LEU A 132 -3.05 -3.32 0.83
N VAL A 133 -4.15 -3.73 1.46
CA VAL A 133 -4.58 -5.13 1.53
C VAL A 133 -4.86 -5.70 0.13
N ALA A 134 -5.64 -4.98 -0.68
CA ALA A 134 -6.07 -5.43 -2.00
C ALA A 134 -4.87 -5.58 -2.97
N TYR A 135 -4.02 -4.56 -3.02
CA TYR A 135 -2.88 -4.56 -3.93
C TYR A 135 -1.70 -5.41 -3.43
N ARG A 136 -1.58 -5.67 -2.12
CA ARG A 136 -0.72 -6.74 -1.60
C ARG A 136 -1.13 -8.10 -2.15
N MET A 137 -2.44 -8.41 -2.11
CA MET A 137 -2.94 -9.67 -2.66
C MET A 137 -2.70 -9.76 -4.17
N GLN A 138 -2.91 -8.66 -4.90
CA GLN A 138 -2.57 -8.60 -6.32
C GLN A 138 -1.08 -8.87 -6.56
N LEU A 139 -0.18 -8.23 -5.81
CA LEU A 139 1.26 -8.45 -5.90
C LEU A 139 1.62 -9.91 -5.63
N PHE A 140 1.08 -10.51 -4.57
CA PHE A 140 1.28 -11.92 -4.25
C PHE A 140 0.92 -12.84 -5.42
N LEU A 141 -0.22 -12.61 -6.06
CA LEU A 141 -0.65 -13.39 -7.23
C LEU A 141 0.25 -13.16 -8.44
N TYR A 142 0.72 -11.93 -8.66
CA TYR A 142 1.65 -11.61 -9.75
C TYR A 142 2.97 -12.35 -9.57
N VAL A 143 3.57 -12.28 -8.38
CA VAL A 143 4.82 -12.96 -8.09
C VAL A 143 4.67 -14.47 -8.30
N LYS A 144 3.57 -15.05 -7.81
CA LYS A 144 3.30 -16.47 -8.00
C LYS A 144 3.14 -16.86 -9.47
N ALA A 145 2.36 -16.08 -10.23
CA ALA A 145 2.11 -16.36 -11.64
C ALA A 145 3.32 -16.09 -12.55
N SER A 146 4.27 -15.27 -12.08
CA SER A 146 5.55 -14.99 -12.77
C SER A 146 6.63 -16.07 -12.60
N GLY A 147 6.29 -17.21 -11.99
CA GLY A 147 7.21 -18.36 -11.87
C GLY A 147 7.66 -18.69 -10.44
N ARG A 148 7.29 -17.89 -9.44
CA ARG A 148 7.62 -18.16 -8.03
C ARG A 148 6.56 -19.03 -7.34
N HIS A 149 6.45 -20.30 -7.74
CA HIS A 149 5.34 -21.17 -7.32
C HIS A 149 5.36 -21.58 -5.84
N ASP A 150 6.52 -21.45 -5.18
CA ASP A 150 6.80 -21.85 -3.80
C ASP A 150 6.33 -20.85 -2.73
N ILE A 151 5.93 -19.62 -3.12
CA ILE A 151 5.34 -18.68 -2.14
C ILE A 151 3.92 -19.09 -1.75
N GLY A 152 3.60 -18.83 -0.48
CA GLY A 152 2.36 -19.24 0.13
C GLY A 152 1.76 -18.20 1.06
N PRO A 153 0.73 -18.60 1.82
CA PRO A 153 0.01 -17.72 2.73
C PRO A 153 0.90 -17.02 3.76
N ALA A 154 1.99 -17.64 4.23
CA ALA A 154 2.89 -17.02 5.21
C ALA A 154 3.54 -15.72 4.70
N GLN A 155 4.05 -15.72 3.46
CA GLN A 155 4.58 -14.52 2.83
C GLN A 155 3.48 -13.48 2.62
N CYS A 156 2.29 -13.93 2.22
CA CYS A 156 1.17 -13.07 1.92
C CYS A 156 0.65 -12.36 3.17
N TRP A 157 0.33 -13.09 4.24
CA TRP A 157 -0.41 -12.57 5.39
C TRP A 157 0.46 -12.08 6.54
N VAL A 158 1.69 -12.57 6.64
CA VAL A 158 2.58 -12.29 7.79
C VAL A 158 3.89 -11.61 7.38
N GLY A 159 4.26 -11.71 6.09
CA GLY A 159 5.51 -11.17 5.57
C GLY A 159 6.72 -11.93 6.09
N VAL A 160 6.63 -13.27 6.12
CA VAL A 160 7.72 -14.16 6.54
C VAL A 160 7.81 -15.37 5.60
N ASP A 161 8.99 -15.97 5.50
CA ASP A 161 9.14 -17.27 4.83
C ASP A 161 8.67 -18.41 5.75
N PRO A 162 8.03 -19.46 5.20
CA PRO A 162 7.59 -20.60 5.99
C PRO A 162 8.80 -21.31 6.59
N LYS A 163 8.65 -21.80 7.82
CA LYS A 163 9.65 -22.69 8.42
C LYS A 163 9.76 -23.95 7.57
N PRO A 164 10.98 -24.50 7.37
CA PRO A 164 11.15 -25.80 6.75
C PRO A 164 10.28 -26.84 7.48
N ARG A 165 9.62 -27.73 6.73
CA ARG A 165 8.95 -28.88 7.33
C ARG A 165 10.04 -29.82 7.86
N VAL A 166 10.02 -30.06 9.16
CA VAL A 166 10.87 -31.05 9.85
C VAL A 166 10.30 -32.44 9.62
#